data_AF-A0AAN2FAV2-F1
#
_entry.id   AF-A0AAN2FAV2-F1
#
_cell.length_a   1.000
_cell.length_b   1.000
_cell.length_c   1.000
_cell.angle_alpha   90.00
_cell.angle_beta   90.00
_cell.angle_gamma   90.00
#
_symmetry.space_group_name_H-M   'P 1'
#
loop_
_entity.id
_entity.type
_entity.pdbx_description
1 polymer ?
#
loop_
_entity_poly.entity_id
_entity_poly.type
_entity_poly.pdbx_seq_one_letter_code
_entity_poly.pdbx_strand_id
1 'polypeptide(L)'
;MSAIETLREMSEVWSLFGDMPDDATVGVDLAALYLGVSVKTLARYRQNGDGPPYVQYQSSDSKARNQRVNYLLGDLRAWRNGHRVKSTMQAAQVRGLTFTMLSDLTCPQPFWIAKGKGVIDHALSVTDEAFKIYLKNHNFELIWISVERALLEDWTNSEVRNNWHSVYIEILNEMIMSSVALQQKHELLKVLR
;
A
#
# COMPACT_ATOMS: atom_id res chain seq x y z
N MET A 1 19.94 -24.47 -5.13
CA MET A 1 20.17 -24.04 -3.75
C MET A 1 19.00 -24.48 -2.90
N SER A 2 19.28 -25.18 -1.81
CA SER A 2 18.28 -25.46 -0.77
C SER A 2 17.97 -24.18 0.02
N ALA A 3 16.77 -24.07 0.60
CA ALA A 3 16.38 -22.91 1.42
C ALA A 3 17.37 -22.65 2.58
N ILE A 4 18.05 -23.68 3.08
CA ILE A 4 19.04 -23.60 4.15
C ILE A 4 20.34 -22.97 3.69
N GLU A 5 20.80 -23.27 2.46
CA GLU A 5 22.01 -22.64 1.88
C GLU A 5 21.77 -21.16 1.62
N THR A 6 20.60 -20.80 1.07
CA THR A 6 20.20 -19.40 0.88
C THR A 6 20.12 -18.64 2.20
N LEU A 7 19.62 -19.26 3.27
CA LEU A 7 19.59 -18.64 4.61
C LEU A 7 20.99 -18.43 5.20
N ARG A 8 21.95 -19.33 4.95
CA ARG A 8 23.35 -19.17 5.41
C ARG A 8 24.06 -18.05 4.67
N GLU A 9 23.95 -18.02 3.35
CA GLU A 9 24.50 -16.94 2.52
C GLU A 9 23.89 -15.59 2.92
N MET A 10 22.58 -15.55 3.20
CA MET A 10 21.93 -14.36 3.73
C MET A 10 22.46 -14.01 5.14
N SER A 11 22.63 -14.95 6.06
CA SER A 11 23.13 -14.63 7.41
C SER A 11 24.50 -13.95 7.40
N GLU A 12 25.43 -14.41 6.55
CA GLU A 12 26.77 -13.82 6.43
C GLU A 12 26.72 -12.41 5.81
N VAL A 13 25.94 -12.24 4.73
CA VAL A 13 25.73 -10.94 4.09
C VAL A 13 25.12 -9.93 5.07
N TRP A 14 24.21 -10.37 5.94
CA TRP A 14 23.52 -9.51 6.89
C TRP A 14 24.38 -9.16 8.10
N SER A 15 25.29 -10.05 8.52
CA SER A 15 26.33 -9.71 9.49
C SER A 15 27.20 -8.55 8.99
N LEU A 16 27.61 -8.59 7.71
CA LEU A 16 28.42 -7.53 7.10
C LEU A 16 27.70 -6.19 7.06
N PHE A 17 26.38 -6.16 6.80
CA PHE A 17 25.58 -4.93 6.84
C PHE A 17 25.22 -4.45 8.24
N GLY A 18 25.19 -5.35 9.23
CA GLY A 18 24.88 -5.00 10.62
C GLY A 18 25.95 -4.13 11.26
N ASP A 19 27.22 -4.44 10.97
CA ASP A 19 28.37 -3.76 11.58
C ASP A 19 28.75 -2.44 10.88
N MET A 20 28.17 -2.15 9.71
CA MET A 20 28.43 -0.90 8.99
C MET A 20 27.64 0.28 9.59
N PRO A 21 28.27 1.47 9.74
CA PRO A 21 27.60 2.67 10.23
C PRO A 21 26.62 3.25 9.20
N ASP A 22 25.70 4.11 9.65
CA ASP A 22 24.64 4.68 8.79
C ASP A 22 25.18 5.60 7.67
N ASP A 23 26.31 6.25 7.90
CA ASP A 23 27.01 7.11 6.94
C ASP A 23 27.85 6.31 5.91
N ALA A 24 27.89 4.98 6.05
CA ALA A 24 28.55 4.12 5.07
C ALA A 24 27.91 4.28 3.69
N THR A 25 28.75 4.62 2.71
CA THR A 25 28.34 4.79 1.32
C THR A 25 28.48 3.47 0.57
N VAL A 26 27.38 2.97 0.00
CA VAL A 26 27.33 1.71 -0.76
C VAL A 26 26.97 1.95 -2.22
N GLY A 27 27.53 1.11 -3.11
CA GLY A 27 27.20 1.11 -4.53
C GLY A 27 25.84 0.48 -4.84
N VAL A 28 25.41 0.62 -6.09
CA VAL A 28 24.10 0.14 -6.57
C VAL A 28 23.88 -1.35 -6.33
N ASP A 29 24.90 -2.19 -6.56
CA ASP A 29 24.76 -3.65 -6.43
C ASP A 29 24.54 -4.06 -4.97
N LEU A 30 25.32 -3.49 -4.05
CA LEU A 30 25.16 -3.73 -2.61
C LEU A 30 23.85 -3.16 -2.07
N ALA A 31 23.41 -2.01 -2.55
CA ALA A 31 22.12 -1.43 -2.18
C ALA A 31 20.95 -2.32 -2.65
N ALA A 32 21.01 -2.84 -3.88
CA ALA A 32 20.01 -3.75 -4.42
C ALA A 32 19.95 -5.06 -3.62
N LEU A 33 21.12 -5.61 -3.29
CA LEU A 33 21.25 -6.80 -2.43
C LEU A 33 20.67 -6.56 -1.03
N TYR A 34 21.02 -5.43 -0.40
CA TYR A 34 20.52 -5.06 0.93
C TYR A 34 18.99 -4.91 0.98
N LEU A 35 18.39 -4.37 -0.08
CA LEU A 35 16.94 -4.21 -0.20
C LEU A 35 16.22 -5.48 -0.68
N GLY A 36 16.95 -6.51 -1.11
CA GLY A 36 16.38 -7.75 -1.64
C GLY A 36 15.66 -7.56 -2.98
N VAL A 37 16.12 -6.63 -3.83
CA VAL A 37 15.54 -6.35 -5.16
C VAL A 37 16.59 -6.43 -6.26
N SER A 38 16.17 -6.58 -7.52
CA SER A 38 17.11 -6.51 -8.65
C SER A 38 17.66 -5.09 -8.85
N VAL A 39 18.88 -4.97 -9.38
CA VAL A 39 19.47 -3.68 -9.78
C VAL A 39 18.57 -2.91 -10.75
N LYS A 40 17.89 -3.63 -11.66
CA LYS A 40 16.91 -3.06 -12.60
C LYS A 40 15.70 -2.47 -11.87
N THR A 41 15.19 -3.17 -10.86
CA THR A 41 14.10 -2.67 -10.01
C THR A 41 14.50 -1.42 -9.26
N LEU A 42 15.70 -1.41 -8.66
CA LEU A 42 16.23 -0.24 -7.95
C LEU A 42 16.44 0.95 -8.90
N ALA A 43 16.88 0.71 -10.14
CA ALA A 43 16.96 1.75 -11.16
C ALA A 43 15.59 2.33 -11.54
N ARG A 44 14.56 1.49 -11.66
CA ARG A 44 13.18 1.94 -11.89
C ARG A 44 12.65 2.77 -10.72
N TYR A 45 12.87 2.35 -9.48
CA TYR A 45 12.46 3.14 -8.31
C TYR A 45 13.07 4.55 -8.32
N ARG A 46 14.36 4.67 -8.66
CA ARG A 46 14.98 6.00 -8.84
C ARG A 46 14.32 6.81 -9.94
N GLN A 47 14.05 6.22 -11.10
CA GLN A 47 13.44 6.91 -12.24
C GLN A 47 12.04 7.46 -11.93
N ASN A 48 11.27 6.74 -11.11
CA ASN A 48 9.91 7.11 -10.73
C ASN A 48 9.84 8.03 -9.51
N GLY A 49 10.94 8.21 -8.77
CA GLY A 49 10.94 8.93 -7.49
C GLY A 49 10.45 8.10 -6.29
N ASP A 50 10.25 6.79 -6.46
CA ASP A 50 9.74 5.88 -5.43
C ASP A 50 10.86 5.20 -4.62
N GLY A 51 12.13 5.47 -4.96
CA GLY A 51 13.30 4.80 -4.39
C GLY A 51 13.90 5.50 -3.17
N PRO A 52 14.83 4.83 -2.47
CA PRO A 52 15.61 5.48 -1.42
C PRO A 52 16.43 6.66 -1.97
N PRO A 53 16.69 7.68 -1.15
CA PRO A 53 17.61 8.76 -1.49
C PRO A 53 18.96 8.24 -1.96
N TYR A 54 19.58 8.92 -2.91
CA TYR A 54 20.87 8.54 -3.47
C TYR A 54 21.79 9.75 -3.60
N VAL A 55 23.09 9.50 -3.51
CA VAL A 55 24.15 10.48 -3.68
C VAL A 55 24.73 10.33 -5.09
N GLN A 56 24.82 11.45 -5.80
CA GLN A 56 25.48 11.55 -7.08
C GLN A 56 26.50 12.69 -7.02
N TYR A 57 27.78 12.34 -7.09
CA TYR A 57 28.84 13.33 -7.07
C TYR A 57 28.89 14.03 -8.43
N GLN A 58 28.61 15.34 -8.45
CA GLN A 58 28.79 16.16 -9.63
C GLN A 58 30.24 16.66 -9.63
N SER A 59 31.02 16.37 -10.68
CA SER A 59 32.24 17.13 -10.90
C SER A 59 31.88 18.45 -11.57
N SER A 60 32.45 19.55 -11.07
CA SER A 60 32.14 20.92 -11.47
C SER A 60 32.28 21.19 -12.98
N ASP A 61 33.04 20.36 -13.71
CA ASP A 61 33.30 20.50 -15.15
C ASP A 61 32.63 19.45 -16.04
N SER A 62 31.77 18.57 -15.50
CA SER A 62 31.18 17.47 -16.26
C SER A 62 29.66 17.59 -16.40
N LYS A 63 29.19 17.76 -17.64
CA LYS A 63 27.78 17.59 -18.02
C LYS A 63 27.42 16.12 -18.34
N ALA A 64 28.27 15.16 -17.97
CA ALA A 64 28.04 13.75 -18.29
C ALA A 64 26.85 13.20 -17.50
N ARG A 65 25.88 12.64 -18.22
CA ARG A 65 24.64 12.09 -17.66
C ARG A 65 24.85 10.81 -16.83
N ASN A 66 25.93 10.08 -17.07
CA ASN A 66 26.21 8.77 -16.47
C ASN A 66 27.15 8.87 -15.25
N GLN A 67 26.77 9.67 -14.26
CA GLN A 67 27.53 9.72 -13.01
C GLN A 67 27.22 8.50 -12.15
N ARG A 68 28.19 8.12 -11.31
CA ARG A 68 28.04 6.99 -10.39
C ARG A 68 27.01 7.32 -9.31
N VAL A 69 26.08 6.39 -9.10
CA VAL A 69 25.04 6.47 -8.07
C VAL A 69 25.49 5.69 -6.85
N ASN A 70 25.41 6.29 -5.67
CA ASN A 70 25.69 5.65 -4.39
C ASN A 70 24.54 5.90 -3.42
N TYR A 71 24.48 5.14 -2.33
CA TYR A 71 23.46 5.25 -1.29
C TYR A 71 24.13 5.29 0.08
N LEU A 72 23.54 6.04 1.01
CA LEU A 72 23.89 5.92 2.42
C LEU A 72 23.13 4.75 3.04
N LEU A 73 23.81 3.95 3.85
CA LEU A 73 23.21 2.78 4.46
C LEU A 73 22.06 3.17 5.42
N GLY A 74 22.16 4.31 6.09
CA GLY A 74 21.10 4.90 6.92
C GLY A 74 19.83 5.19 6.13
N ASP A 75 19.95 5.76 4.93
CA ASP A 75 18.80 6.05 4.05
C ASP A 75 18.14 4.76 3.56
N LEU A 76 18.94 3.74 3.23
CA LEU A 76 18.44 2.42 2.86
C LEU A 76 17.69 1.75 4.02
N ARG A 77 18.21 1.86 5.25
CA ARG A 77 17.56 1.38 6.48
C ARG A 77 16.23 2.10 6.70
N ALA A 78 16.23 3.43 6.63
CA ALA A 78 15.03 4.25 6.81
C ALA A 78 13.95 3.93 5.76
N TRP A 79 14.33 3.90 4.48
CA TRP A 79 13.41 3.57 3.39
C TRP A 79 12.82 2.17 3.57
N ARG A 80 13.66 1.17 3.84
CA ARG A 80 13.20 -0.21 4.07
C ARG A 80 12.24 -0.32 5.25
N ASN A 81 12.53 0.35 6.36
CA ASN A 81 11.68 0.36 7.54
C ASN A 81 10.33 1.07 7.27
N GLY A 82 10.34 2.16 6.50
CA GLY A 82 9.13 2.87 6.09
C GLY A 82 8.23 2.06 5.15
N HIS A 83 8.78 1.10 4.41
CA HIS A 83 8.04 0.23 3.48
C HIS A 83 7.58 -1.10 4.11
N ARG A 84 7.71 -1.26 5.43
CA ARG A 84 7.22 -2.45 6.13
C ARG A 84 5.71 -2.41 6.26
N VAL A 85 5.06 -3.43 5.72
CA VAL A 85 3.63 -3.71 5.89
C VAL A 85 3.47 -4.94 6.77
N LYS A 86 2.46 -4.93 7.65
CA LYS A 86 2.17 -6.00 8.63
C LYS A 86 1.10 -6.96 8.13
N SER A 87 0.39 -6.63 7.05
CA SER A 87 -0.64 -7.49 6.45
C SER A 87 -0.82 -7.20 4.96
N THR A 88 -1.42 -8.14 4.23
CA THR A 88 -1.80 -7.98 2.82
C THR A 88 -2.76 -6.81 2.62
N MET A 89 -3.67 -6.58 3.57
CA MET A 89 -4.62 -5.45 3.55
C MET A 89 -3.89 -4.10 3.67
N GLN A 90 -2.97 -3.96 4.62
CA GLN A 90 -2.14 -2.75 4.73
C GLN A 90 -1.32 -2.52 3.45
N ALA A 91 -0.84 -3.60 2.82
CA ALA A 91 -0.11 -3.53 1.56
C ALA A 91 -0.99 -3.12 0.38
N ALA A 92 -2.29 -3.42 0.39
CA ALA A 92 -3.24 -2.92 -0.59
C ALA A 92 -3.54 -1.43 -0.34
N GLN A 93 -3.70 -1.04 0.92
CA GLN A 93 -3.95 0.34 1.31
C GLN A 93 -2.81 1.29 0.93
N VAL A 94 -1.57 0.93 1.24
CA VAL A 94 -0.37 1.71 0.85
C VAL A 94 -0.24 1.84 -0.67
N ARG A 95 -0.81 0.91 -1.44
CA ARG A 95 -0.82 0.95 -2.91
C ARG A 95 -2.01 1.68 -3.52
N GLY A 96 -2.90 2.25 -2.70
CA GLY A 96 -4.14 2.88 -3.17
C GLY A 96 -5.08 1.89 -3.85
N LEU A 97 -5.02 0.60 -3.47
CA LEU A 97 -5.89 -0.46 -3.97
C LEU A 97 -7.10 -0.71 -3.06
N THR A 98 -7.26 0.10 -2.00
CA THR A 98 -8.40 0.08 -1.09
C THR A 98 -9.26 1.33 -1.28
N PHE A 99 -10.45 1.34 -0.68
CA PHE A 99 -11.34 2.50 -0.66
C PHE A 99 -10.62 3.69 -0.01
N THR A 100 -10.18 4.66 -0.81
CA THR A 100 -9.44 5.86 -0.36
C THR A 100 -10.17 7.15 -0.72
N MET A 101 -11.18 7.07 -1.60
CA MET A 101 -11.94 8.22 -2.06
C MET A 101 -13.45 7.92 -2.00
N LEU A 102 -14.27 8.98 -1.94
CA LEU A 102 -15.73 8.84 -2.01
C LEU A 102 -16.17 8.06 -3.24
N SER A 103 -15.48 8.24 -4.36
CA SER A 103 -15.75 7.51 -5.59
C SER A 103 -15.72 6.00 -5.36
N ASP A 104 -14.78 5.50 -4.56
CA ASP A 104 -14.63 4.07 -4.31
C ASP A 104 -15.83 3.50 -3.53
N LEU A 105 -16.46 4.33 -2.69
CA LEU A 105 -17.67 3.98 -1.96
C LEU A 105 -18.93 4.05 -2.83
N THR A 106 -18.96 4.95 -3.82
CA THR A 106 -20.13 5.19 -4.68
C THR A 106 -20.08 4.44 -6.02
N CYS A 107 -18.94 3.85 -6.38
CA CYS A 107 -18.84 3.01 -7.56
C CYS A 107 -19.44 1.62 -7.26
N PRO A 108 -20.14 0.99 -8.23
CA PRO A 108 -20.65 -0.37 -8.05
C PRO A 108 -19.51 -1.36 -7.77
N GLN A 109 -19.68 -2.15 -6.69
CA GLN A 109 -18.77 -3.19 -6.26
C GLN A 109 -19.53 -4.53 -6.12
N PRO A 110 -18.84 -5.67 -6.20
CA PRO A 110 -19.49 -6.97 -6.14
C PRO A 110 -19.83 -7.38 -4.69
N PHE A 111 -21.11 -7.62 -4.41
CA PHE A 111 -21.60 -8.14 -3.14
C PHE A 111 -22.37 -9.44 -3.33
N TRP A 112 -22.18 -10.38 -2.41
CA TRP A 112 -23.00 -11.59 -2.34
C TRP A 112 -24.30 -11.30 -1.57
N ILE A 113 -25.43 -11.73 -2.12
CA ILE A 113 -26.74 -11.72 -1.46
C ILE A 113 -27.23 -13.16 -1.32
N ALA A 114 -27.83 -13.47 -0.17
CA ALA A 114 -28.70 -14.62 -0.02
C ALA A 114 -30.15 -14.23 -0.36
N LYS A 115 -30.75 -14.90 -1.34
CA LYS A 115 -32.12 -14.61 -1.79
C LYS A 115 -33.10 -14.68 -0.61
N GLY A 116 -33.82 -13.59 -0.38
CA GLY A 116 -34.78 -13.45 0.72
C GLY A 116 -34.17 -13.33 2.12
N LYS A 117 -32.84 -13.17 2.25
CA LYS A 117 -32.16 -12.97 3.54
C LYS A 117 -31.26 -11.73 3.61
N GLY A 118 -30.88 -11.17 2.46
CA GLY A 118 -30.10 -9.93 2.38
C GLY A 118 -28.62 -10.14 2.03
N VAL A 119 -27.84 -9.07 2.20
CA VAL A 119 -26.40 -9.01 1.92
C VAL A 119 -25.62 -9.90 2.87
N ILE A 120 -24.68 -10.66 2.32
CA ILE A 120 -23.75 -11.51 3.06
C ILE A 120 -22.50 -10.71 3.36
N ASP A 121 -21.75 -10.37 2.30
CA ASP A 121 -20.50 -9.62 2.37
C ASP A 121 -20.08 -9.22 0.94
N HIS A 122 -19.03 -8.41 0.85
CA HIS A 122 -18.33 -8.14 -0.41
C HIS A 122 -17.66 -9.41 -0.95
N ALA A 123 -17.66 -9.56 -2.27
CA ALA A 123 -17.21 -10.78 -2.94
C ALA A 123 -15.73 -11.11 -2.70
N LEU A 124 -14.91 -10.11 -2.37
CA LEU A 124 -13.49 -10.27 -2.07
C LEU A 124 -13.18 -10.41 -0.57
N SER A 125 -14.17 -10.29 0.31
CA SER A 125 -13.99 -10.39 1.77
C SER A 125 -14.36 -11.78 2.32
N VAL A 126 -15.09 -12.58 1.54
CA VAL A 126 -15.42 -13.96 1.88
C VAL A 126 -14.22 -14.88 1.66
N THR A 127 -14.15 -15.96 2.43
CA THR A 127 -13.14 -17.03 2.22
C THR A 127 -13.30 -17.70 0.85
N ASP A 128 -12.22 -18.24 0.28
CA ASP A 128 -12.24 -18.98 -0.98
C ASP A 128 -13.25 -20.15 -0.97
N GLU A 129 -13.40 -20.84 0.15
CA GLU A 129 -14.36 -21.92 0.33
C GLU A 129 -15.80 -21.39 0.20
N ALA A 130 -16.13 -20.33 0.94
CA ALA A 130 -17.44 -19.69 0.88
C ALA A 130 -17.75 -19.14 -0.52
N PHE A 131 -16.77 -18.50 -1.17
CA PHE A 131 -16.93 -18.01 -2.54
C PHE A 131 -17.33 -19.13 -3.50
N LYS A 132 -16.63 -20.28 -3.46
CA LYS A 132 -16.94 -21.45 -4.31
C LYS A 132 -18.33 -22.03 -4.01
N ILE A 133 -18.77 -21.99 -2.75
CA ILE A 133 -20.12 -22.44 -2.35
C ILE A 133 -21.17 -21.50 -2.94
N TYR A 134 -21.02 -20.18 -2.78
CA TYR A 134 -21.98 -19.19 -3.28
C TYR A 134 -22.09 -19.24 -4.80
N LEU A 135 -20.95 -19.38 -5.50
CA LEU A 135 -20.93 -19.47 -6.95
C LEU A 135 -21.70 -20.68 -7.50
N LYS A 136 -21.72 -21.81 -6.79
CA LYS A 136 -22.40 -23.03 -7.24
C LYS A 136 -23.87 -23.12 -6.84
N ASN A 137 -24.31 -22.31 -5.86
CA ASN A 137 -25.62 -22.45 -5.25
C ASN A 137 -26.55 -21.31 -5.67
N HIS A 138 -27.65 -21.65 -6.34
CA HIS A 138 -28.62 -20.70 -6.91
C HIS A 138 -29.42 -19.88 -5.89
N ASN A 139 -29.29 -20.19 -4.59
CA ASN A 139 -29.84 -19.39 -3.50
C ASN A 139 -29.01 -18.13 -3.21
N PHE A 140 -27.82 -18.03 -3.79
CA PHE A 140 -26.96 -16.84 -3.71
C PHE A 140 -26.90 -16.13 -5.05
N GLU A 141 -26.71 -14.82 -5.00
CA GLU A 141 -26.59 -13.97 -6.16
C GLU A 141 -25.46 -12.96 -5.96
N LEU A 142 -24.69 -12.72 -7.02
CA LEU A 142 -23.67 -11.70 -7.05
C LEU A 142 -24.26 -10.43 -7.68
N ILE A 143 -24.42 -9.39 -6.88
CA ILE A 143 -24.94 -8.11 -7.34
C ILE A 143 -23.85 -7.04 -7.37
N TRP A 144 -24.02 -6.05 -8.23
CA TRP A 144 -23.11 -4.92 -8.37
C TRP A 144 -23.78 -3.66 -7.83
N ILE A 145 -23.44 -3.31 -6.60
CA ILE A 145 -23.93 -2.12 -5.92
C ILE A 145 -22.80 -1.44 -5.16
N SER A 146 -22.95 -0.15 -4.96
CA SER A 146 -22.00 0.67 -4.23
C SER A 146 -22.16 0.46 -2.71
N VAL A 147 -21.12 0.78 -1.93
CA VAL A 147 -21.02 0.44 -0.49
C VAL A 147 -22.08 1.17 0.35
N GLU A 148 -22.27 2.45 0.08
CA GLU A 148 -23.34 3.29 0.64
C GLU A 148 -24.73 2.70 0.37
N ARG A 149 -24.97 2.13 -0.82
CA ARG A 149 -26.24 1.47 -1.15
C ARG A 149 -26.35 0.12 -0.45
N ALA A 150 -25.27 -0.66 -0.41
CA ALA A 150 -25.24 -1.94 0.30
C ALA A 150 -25.56 -1.76 1.79
N LEU A 151 -25.11 -0.67 2.41
CA LEU A 151 -25.40 -0.36 3.81
C LEU A 151 -26.88 -0.02 4.10
N LEU A 152 -27.67 0.30 3.07
CA LEU A 152 -29.12 0.54 3.17
C LEU A 152 -29.95 -0.74 3.02
N GLU A 153 -29.35 -1.83 2.54
CA GLU A 153 -30.02 -3.12 2.41
C GLU A 153 -30.06 -3.89 3.74
N ASP A 154 -30.86 -4.95 3.80
CA ASP A 154 -30.82 -5.92 4.90
C ASP A 154 -29.54 -6.76 4.83
N TRP A 155 -28.93 -7.04 5.99
CA TRP A 155 -27.72 -7.88 6.10
C TRP A 155 -27.99 -9.14 6.89
N THR A 156 -27.41 -10.24 6.43
CA THR A 156 -27.48 -11.54 7.12
C THR A 156 -26.67 -11.58 8.41
N ASN A 157 -25.65 -10.73 8.54
CA ASN A 157 -24.77 -10.64 9.70
C ASN A 157 -24.45 -9.18 10.06
N SER A 158 -24.80 -8.80 11.29
CA SER A 158 -24.59 -7.43 11.81
C SER A 158 -23.12 -7.07 12.03
N GLU A 159 -22.27 -8.02 12.40
CA GLU A 159 -20.83 -7.80 12.61
C GLU A 159 -20.11 -7.53 11.28
N VAL A 160 -20.45 -8.31 10.25
CA VAL A 160 -19.93 -8.09 8.88
C VAL A 160 -20.38 -6.73 8.34
N ARG A 161 -21.67 -6.38 8.51
CA ARG A 161 -22.18 -5.05 8.16
C ARG A 161 -21.44 -3.95 8.91
N ASN A 162 -21.13 -4.16 10.19
CA ASN A 162 -20.44 -3.17 11.01
C ASN A 162 -19.03 -2.86 10.50
N ASN A 163 -18.33 -3.83 9.92
CA ASN A 163 -17.02 -3.59 9.29
C ASN A 163 -17.14 -2.58 8.14
N TRP A 164 -18.13 -2.76 7.26
CA TRP A 164 -18.41 -1.84 6.15
C TRP A 164 -18.90 -0.48 6.62
N HIS A 165 -19.76 -0.45 7.65
CA HIS A 165 -20.20 0.78 8.27
C HIS A 165 -19.03 1.58 8.85
N SER A 166 -18.09 0.92 9.53
CA SER A 166 -16.93 1.56 10.14
C SER A 166 -16.03 2.20 9.08
N VAL A 167 -15.74 1.46 7.99
CA VAL A 167 -14.97 1.98 6.84
C VAL A 167 -15.68 3.19 6.20
N TYR A 168 -17.00 3.10 6.03
CA TYR A 168 -17.79 4.19 5.45
C TYR A 168 -17.73 5.47 6.31
N ILE A 169 -17.89 5.33 7.63
CA ILE A 169 -17.83 6.46 8.57
C ILE A 169 -16.42 7.05 8.65
N GLU A 170 -15.38 6.22 8.66
CA GLU A 170 -13.98 6.66 8.68
C GLU A 170 -13.67 7.57 7.48
N ILE A 171 -14.00 7.11 6.27
CA ILE A 171 -13.77 7.86 5.03
C ILE A 171 -14.57 9.18 5.03
N LEU A 172 -15.84 9.16 5.45
CA LEU A 172 -16.64 10.39 5.52
C LEU A 172 -16.06 11.41 6.50
N ASN A 173 -15.58 10.96 7.67
CA ASN A 173 -14.94 11.82 8.65
C ASN A 173 -13.65 12.44 8.12
N GLU A 174 -12.81 11.66 7.44
CA GLU A 174 -11.59 12.17 6.79
C GLU A 174 -11.91 13.26 5.76
N MET A 175 -12.97 13.07 4.96
CA MET A 175 -13.42 14.06 3.99
C MET A 175 -13.90 15.36 4.65
N ILE A 176 -14.67 15.25 5.73
CA ILE A 176 -15.13 16.42 6.51
C ILE A 176 -13.92 17.19 7.03
N MET A 177 -12.97 16.50 7.66
CA MET A 177 -11.76 17.12 8.21
C MET A 177 -10.91 17.79 7.14
N SER A 178 -10.73 17.14 5.99
CA SER A 178 -10.00 17.70 4.85
C SER A 178 -10.66 18.96 4.31
N SER A 179 -11.99 18.97 4.16
CA SER A 179 -12.74 20.15 3.71
C SER A 179 -12.59 21.33 4.67
N VAL A 180 -12.71 21.09 5.98
CA VAL A 180 -12.50 22.11 7.01
C VAL A 180 -11.09 22.70 6.95
N ALA A 181 -10.06 21.84 6.84
CA ALA A 181 -8.67 22.28 6.77
C ALA A 181 -8.40 23.12 5.51
N LEU A 182 -8.98 22.76 4.36
CA LEU A 182 -8.87 23.52 3.12
C LEU A 182 -9.53 24.91 3.23
N GLN A 183 -10.68 25.02 3.90
CA GLN A 183 -11.35 26.30 4.15
C GLN A 183 -10.49 27.20 5.06
N GLN A 184 -9.98 26.66 6.17
CA GLN A 184 -9.09 27.40 7.07
C GLN A 184 -7.83 27.89 6.36
N LYS A 185 -7.21 27.04 5.54
CA LYS A 185 -6.07 27.42 4.70
C LYS A 185 -6.42 28.58 3.76
N HIS A 186 -7.59 28.55 3.15
CA HIS A 186 -8.04 29.61 2.25
C HIS A 186 -8.23 30.95 2.99
N GLU A 187 -8.80 30.92 4.20
CA GLU A 187 -8.98 32.11 5.04
C GLU A 187 -7.63 32.71 5.49
N LEU A 188 -6.70 31.88 5.96
CA LEU A 188 -5.35 32.32 6.32
C LEU A 188 -4.62 32.97 5.15
N LEU A 189 -4.73 32.39 3.94
CA LEU A 189 -4.15 32.96 2.73
C LEU A 189 -4.78 34.28 2.30
N LYS A 190 -6.02 34.57 2.70
CA LYS A 190 -6.65 35.89 2.49
C LYS A 190 -6.13 36.95 3.46
N VAL A 191 -5.86 36.58 4.71
CA VAL A 191 -5.36 37.52 5.73
C VAL A 191 -3.89 37.90 5.49
N LEU A 192 -3.11 36.99 4.88
CA LEU A 192 -1.69 37.20 4.58
C LEU A 192 -1.42 37.93 3.25
N ARG A 193 -2.47 38.36 2.53
CA ARG A 193 -2.38 39.15 1.30
C ARG A 193 -2.81 40.59 1.55
#